data_AF-A0AAD8WUH3-F1
#
_entry.id   AF-A0AAD8WUH3-F1
#
_cell.length_a   1.000
_cell.length_b   1.000
_cell.length_c   1.000
_cell.angle_alpha   90.00
_cell.angle_beta   90.00
_cell.angle_gamma   90.00
#
_symmetry.space_group_name_H-M   'P 1'
#
loop_
_entity.id
_entity.type
_entity.pdbx_description
1 polymer ?
#
loop_
_entity_poly.entity_id
_entity_poly.type
_entity_poly.pdbx_seq_one_letter_code
_entity_poly.pdbx_strand_id
1 'polypeptide(L)'
;MIQASTSKTHSPLLAEALALFLATQIAVQVQAIGVTFLTDNLTLAKAAASPTLSDAQVPWELRQQIAEYKKASELNSKIYHIKRNLNGVAHDCAQQAIRQTQSLPIFSCSNSAHNMLGNCPIASSLQNFFSQEIVLHAVNCL
;
A
#
# COMPACT_ATOMS: atom_id res chain seq x y z
N MET A 1 -3.85 7.24 -5.82
CA MET A 1 -4.46 5.91 -5.99
C MET A 1 -3.47 4.99 -6.66
N ILE A 2 -3.36 3.74 -6.22
CA ILE A 2 -2.39 2.78 -6.74
C ILE A 2 -3.10 1.46 -6.95
N GLN A 3 -2.93 0.89 -8.15
CA GLN A 3 -3.40 -0.45 -8.50
C GLN A 3 -2.19 -1.37 -8.58
N ALA A 4 -2.26 -2.50 -7.90
CA ALA A 4 -1.18 -3.46 -7.88
C ALA A 4 -1.72 -4.89 -7.71
N SER A 5 -1.00 -5.88 -8.23
CA SER A 5 -1.34 -7.28 -8.04
C SER A 5 -0.12 -8.11 -7.65
N THR A 6 -0.38 -9.31 -7.15
CA THR A 6 0.64 -10.27 -6.76
C THR A 6 0.15 -11.68 -7.03
N SER A 7 1.04 -12.53 -7.51
CA SER A 7 0.80 -13.98 -7.62
C SER A 7 1.13 -14.73 -6.33
N LYS A 8 1.75 -14.07 -5.34
CA LYS A 8 2.19 -14.67 -4.07
C LYS A 8 1.16 -14.52 -2.94
N THR A 9 -0.12 -14.54 -3.27
CA THR A 9 -1.20 -14.53 -2.28
C THR A 9 -2.03 -15.80 -2.35
N HIS A 10 -2.38 -16.35 -1.19
CA HIS A 10 -3.21 -17.54 -1.04
C HIS A 10 -4.42 -17.29 -0.13
N SER A 11 -4.55 -16.10 0.44
CA SER A 11 -5.68 -15.69 1.27
C SER A 11 -6.01 -14.21 1.05
N PRO A 12 -7.28 -13.80 1.17
CA PRO A 12 -7.63 -12.38 1.16
C PRO A 12 -6.89 -11.59 2.25
N LEU A 13 -6.68 -12.18 3.43
CA LEU A 13 -5.99 -11.52 4.54
C LEU A 13 -4.51 -11.24 4.22
N LEU A 14 -3.82 -12.17 3.56
CA LEU A 14 -2.46 -11.94 3.09
C LEU A 14 -2.41 -10.88 1.99
N ALA A 15 -3.40 -10.82 1.10
CA ALA A 15 -3.48 -9.76 0.09
C ALA A 15 -3.59 -8.37 0.74
N GLU A 16 -4.38 -8.23 1.82
CA GLU A 16 -4.49 -6.98 2.60
C GLU A 16 -3.15 -6.61 3.26
N ALA A 17 -2.44 -7.58 3.83
CA ALA A 17 -1.12 -7.32 4.43
C ALA A 17 -0.05 -6.96 3.39
N LEU A 18 -0.09 -7.58 2.20
CA LEU A 18 0.78 -7.21 1.08
C LEU A 18 0.45 -5.81 0.55
N ALA A 19 -0.82 -5.39 0.59
CA ALA A 19 -1.20 -4.02 0.26
C ALA A 19 -0.62 -3.01 1.28
N LEU A 20 -0.65 -3.32 2.58
CA LEU A 20 0.02 -2.50 3.61
C LEU A 20 1.54 -2.46 3.41
N PHE A 21 2.16 -3.60 3.12
CA PHE A 21 3.59 -3.68 2.82
C PHE A 21 3.94 -2.79 1.61
N LEU A 22 3.20 -2.90 0.50
CA LEU A 22 3.38 -2.04 -0.67
C LEU A 22 3.24 -0.56 -0.31
N ALA A 23 2.18 -0.19 0.40
CA ALA A 23 1.93 1.19 0.80
C ALA A 23 3.06 1.74 1.68
N THR A 24 3.66 0.89 2.52
CA THR A 24 4.85 1.22 3.31
C THR A 24 6.06 1.47 2.41
N GLN A 25 6.39 0.56 1.49
CA GLN A 25 7.52 0.73 0.58
C GLN A 25 7.38 1.99 -0.27
N ILE A 26 6.16 2.28 -0.75
CA ILE A 26 5.87 3.47 -1.53
C ILE A 26 6.02 4.72 -0.68
N ALA A 27 5.52 4.72 0.57
CA ALA A 27 5.68 5.84 1.49
C ALA A 27 7.16 6.15 1.77
N VAL A 28 8.00 5.13 1.93
CA VAL A 28 9.45 5.28 2.07
C VAL A 28 10.05 5.87 0.79
N GLN A 29 9.69 5.33 -0.37
CA GLN A 29 10.20 5.77 -1.67
C GLN A 29 9.89 7.24 -1.97
N VAL A 30 8.71 7.72 -1.58
CA VAL A 30 8.30 9.13 -1.74
C VAL A 30 8.71 10.01 -0.55
N GLN A 31 9.47 9.46 0.41
CA GLN A 31 9.97 10.17 1.60
C GLN A 31 8.85 10.82 2.44
N ALA A 32 7.71 10.13 2.58
CA ALA A 32 6.61 10.61 3.39
C ALA A 32 6.92 10.50 4.89
N ILE A 33 6.44 11.46 5.69
CA ILE A 33 6.60 11.49 7.14
C ILE A 33 5.22 11.71 7.78
N GLY A 34 4.96 11.07 8.91
CA GLY A 34 3.68 11.17 9.63
C GLY A 34 2.55 10.44 8.91
N VAL A 35 2.85 9.29 8.30
CA VAL A 35 1.92 8.57 7.43
C VAL A 35 0.78 7.95 8.23
N THR A 36 -0.46 8.14 7.78
CA THR A 36 -1.63 7.45 8.34
C THR A 36 -2.16 6.42 7.36
N PHE A 37 -2.02 5.15 7.68
CA PHE A 37 -2.60 4.03 6.96
C PHE A 37 -4.02 3.76 7.46
N LEU A 38 -4.95 3.57 6.53
CA LEU A 38 -6.34 3.25 6.82
C LEU A 38 -6.68 1.91 6.17
N THR A 39 -7.34 1.02 6.91
CA THR A 39 -7.80 -0.28 6.40
C THR A 39 -9.17 -0.61 6.99
N ASP A 40 -10.02 -1.28 6.22
CA ASP A 40 -11.27 -1.86 6.74
C ASP A 40 -11.11 -3.30 7.24
N ASN A 41 -9.88 -3.83 7.24
CA ASN A 41 -9.56 -5.13 7.81
C ASN A 41 -9.13 -5.00 9.28
N LEU A 42 -10.05 -5.30 10.20
CA LEU A 42 -9.80 -5.19 11.64
C LEU A 42 -8.65 -6.12 12.12
N THR A 43 -8.54 -7.32 11.55
CA THR A 43 -7.48 -8.27 11.91
C THR A 43 -6.11 -7.70 11.55
N LEU A 44 -5.97 -7.14 10.35
CA LEU A 44 -4.74 -6.48 9.92
C LEU A 44 -4.39 -5.27 10.80
N ALA A 45 -5.38 -4.41 11.09
CA ALA A 45 -5.17 -3.25 11.94
C ALA A 45 -4.67 -3.63 13.34
N LYS A 46 -5.26 -4.66 13.96
CA LYS A 46 -4.81 -5.19 15.26
C LYS A 46 -3.41 -5.79 15.18
N ALA A 47 -3.13 -6.60 14.15
CA ALA A 47 -1.82 -7.21 13.97
C ALA A 47 -0.70 -6.17 13.81
N ALA A 48 -0.95 -5.12 13.03
CA ALA A 48 0.01 -4.03 12.82
C ALA A 48 0.22 -3.16 14.07
N ALA A 49 -0.85 -2.97 14.87
CA ALA A 49 -0.80 -2.24 16.13
C ALA A 49 -0.14 -3.04 17.28
N SER A 50 -0.06 -4.37 17.18
CA SER A 50 0.58 -5.21 18.19
C SER A 50 2.04 -4.79 18.41
N PRO A 51 2.53 -4.67 19.66
CA PRO A 51 3.93 -4.30 19.92
C PRO A 51 4.93 -5.38 19.50
N THR A 52 4.49 -6.65 19.43
CA THR A 52 5.35 -7.80 19.13
C THR A 52 4.73 -8.74 18.11
N LEU A 53 5.56 -9.32 17.25
CA LEU A 53 5.13 -10.30 16.24
C LEU A 53 4.70 -11.64 16.86
N SER A 54 5.10 -11.90 18.11
CA SER A 54 4.74 -13.12 18.84
C SER A 54 3.34 -13.06 19.48
N ASP A 55 2.68 -11.90 19.43
CA ASP A 55 1.32 -11.74 19.95
C ASP A 55 0.34 -12.66 19.21
N ALA A 56 -0.59 -13.26 19.94
CA ALA A 56 -1.65 -14.10 19.37
C ALA A 56 -2.54 -13.33 18.38
N GLN A 57 -2.59 -12.00 18.48
CA GLN A 57 -3.30 -11.12 17.54
C GLN A 57 -2.58 -10.94 16.20
N VAL A 58 -1.35 -11.44 16.05
CA VAL A 58 -0.59 -11.40 14.78
C VAL A 58 -0.63 -12.80 14.16
N PRO A 59 -1.51 -13.04 13.17
CA PRO A 59 -1.55 -14.31 12.46
C PRO A 59 -0.18 -14.61 11.86
N TRP A 60 0.24 -15.89 11.93
CA TRP A 60 1.54 -16.32 11.44
C TRP A 60 1.80 -15.88 9.99
N GLU A 61 0.78 -16.01 9.13
CA GLU A 61 0.84 -15.67 7.70
C GLU A 61 1.13 -14.18 7.42
N LEU A 62 0.88 -13.26 8.36
CA LEU A 62 1.14 -11.83 8.17
C LEU A 62 2.45 -11.35 8.79
N ARG A 63 3.13 -12.19 9.58
CA ARG A 63 4.29 -11.76 10.39
C ARG A 63 5.39 -11.12 9.57
N GLN A 64 5.64 -11.61 8.36
CA GLN A 64 6.65 -11.02 7.47
C GLN A 64 6.25 -9.59 7.06
N GLN A 65 5.04 -9.39 6.56
CA GLN A 65 4.56 -8.09 6.11
C GLN A 65 4.45 -7.09 7.27
N ILE A 66 4.01 -7.54 8.45
CA ILE A 66 3.97 -6.71 9.66
C ILE A 66 5.39 -6.34 10.14
N ALA A 67 6.36 -7.26 10.03
CA ALA A 67 7.75 -6.97 10.36
C ALA A 67 8.31 -5.87 9.45
N GLU A 68 8.09 -5.97 8.14
CA GLU A 68 8.55 -4.96 7.17
C GLU A 68 7.87 -3.60 7.39
N TYR A 69 6.55 -3.58 7.65
CA TYR A 69 5.84 -2.37 8.05
C TYR A 69 6.49 -1.69 9.28
N LYS A 70 6.82 -2.48 10.31
CA LYS A 70 7.42 -1.97 11.55
C LYS A 70 8.87 -1.49 11.39
N LYS A 71 9.62 -2.02 10.42
CA LYS A 71 10.99 -1.58 10.13
C LYS A 71 11.04 -0.16 9.56
N ALA A 72 9.99 0.27 8.86
CA ALA A 72 9.85 1.62 8.29
C ALA A 72 9.53 2.69 9.35
N SER A 73 10.33 2.72 10.41
CA SER A 73 10.14 3.61 11.57
C SER A 73 10.26 5.09 11.23
N GLU A 74 11.00 5.43 10.17
CA GLU A 74 11.19 6.77 9.62
C GLU A 74 9.88 7.41 9.16
N LEU A 75 8.86 6.61 8.82
CA LEU A 75 7.56 7.11 8.41
C LEU A 75 6.76 7.73 9.55
N ASN A 76 7.14 7.46 10.82
CA ASN A 76 6.35 7.77 12.01
C ASN A 76 4.86 7.42 11.80
N SER A 77 4.62 6.20 11.31
CA SER A 77 3.33 5.82 10.77
C SER A 77 2.35 5.35 11.84
N LYS A 78 1.06 5.51 11.53
CA LYS A 78 -0.05 4.97 12.33
C LYS A 78 -0.98 4.19 11.41
N ILE A 79 -1.64 3.18 11.96
CA ILE A 79 -2.66 2.41 11.25
C ILE A 79 -3.98 2.45 12.00
N TYR A 80 -5.08 2.70 11.28
CA TYR A 80 -6.42 2.73 11.84
C TYR A 80 -7.38 1.83 11.07
N HIS A 81 -8.25 1.17 11.83
CA HIS A 81 -9.40 0.49 11.26
C HIS A 81 -10.52 1.50 10.94
N ILE A 82 -11.05 1.43 9.73
CA ILE A 82 -12.18 2.24 9.25
C ILE A 82 -13.34 1.35 8.80
N LYS A 83 -14.54 1.90 8.68
CA LYS A 83 -15.67 1.15 8.12
C LYS A 83 -15.45 0.92 6.62
N ARG A 84 -15.82 -0.27 6.13
CA ARG A 84 -15.68 -0.66 4.71
C ARG A 84 -16.25 0.33 3.71
N ASN A 85 -17.38 0.97 4.01
CA ASN A 85 -17.99 1.97 3.12
C ASN A 85 -17.13 3.23 2.94
N LEU A 86 -16.13 3.45 3.79
CA LEU A 86 -15.14 4.53 3.66
C LEU A 86 -13.90 4.11 2.87
N ASN A 87 -13.67 2.80 2.67
CA ASN A 87 -12.51 2.25 1.97
C ASN A 87 -12.81 1.87 0.50
N GLY A 88 -13.84 2.49 -0.11
CA GLY A 88 -14.32 2.14 -1.44
C GLY A 88 -13.26 2.28 -2.54
N VAL A 89 -12.44 3.33 -2.47
CA VAL A 89 -11.37 3.56 -3.48
C VAL A 89 -10.33 2.44 -3.48
N ALA A 90 -9.91 1.95 -2.30
CA ALA A 90 -8.97 0.84 -2.22
C ALA A 90 -9.59 -0.46 -2.75
N HIS A 91 -10.87 -0.69 -2.43
CA HIS A 91 -11.62 -1.83 -2.96
C HIS A 91 -11.70 -1.81 -4.49
N ASP A 92 -12.05 -0.67 -5.08
CA ASP A 92 -12.14 -0.49 -6.53
C ASP A 92 -10.77 -0.66 -7.20
N CYS A 93 -9.71 -0.12 -6.59
CA CYS A 93 -8.34 -0.29 -7.08
C CYS A 93 -7.91 -1.76 -7.10
N ALA A 94 -8.25 -2.53 -6.05
CA ALA A 94 -7.96 -3.97 -6.00
C ALA A 94 -8.74 -4.74 -7.07
N GLN A 95 -10.02 -4.43 -7.28
CA GLN A 95 -10.85 -5.04 -8.33
C GLN A 95 -10.33 -4.72 -9.74
N GLN A 96 -9.89 -3.48 -9.98
CA GLN A 96 -9.31 -3.05 -11.25
C GLN A 96 -7.97 -3.75 -11.52
N ALA A 97 -7.12 -3.91 -10.50
CA ALA A 97 -5.85 -4.61 -10.63
C ALA A 97 -6.00 -6.08 -11.05
N ILE A 98 -7.07 -6.76 -10.64
CA ILE A 98 -7.37 -8.14 -11.07
C ILE A 98 -7.68 -8.21 -12.57
N ARG A 99 -8.29 -7.16 -13.13
CA ARG A 99 -8.72 -7.10 -14.53
C ARG A 99 -7.63 -6.56 -15.47
N GLN A 100 -6.51 -6.10 -14.92
CA GLN A 100 -5.46 -5.47 -15.70
C GLN A 100 -4.65 -6.50 -16.47
N THR A 101 -4.46 -6.26 -17.77
CA THR A 101 -3.67 -7.11 -18.68
C THR A 101 -2.41 -6.42 -19.19
N GLN A 102 -2.14 -5.20 -18.73
CA GLN A 102 -1.03 -4.38 -19.19
C GLN A 102 0.30 -4.86 -18.58
N SER A 103 1.37 -4.79 -19.37
CA SER A 103 2.71 -5.22 -18.96
C SER A 103 3.50 -4.14 -18.21
N LEU A 104 3.11 -2.86 -18.33
CA LEU A 104 3.80 -1.73 -17.73
C LEU A 104 2.84 -0.86 -16.90
N PRO A 105 3.30 -0.30 -15.76
CA PRO A 105 2.51 0.60 -14.94
C PRO A 105 2.19 1.90 -15.68
N ILE A 106 0.93 2.33 -15.62
CA ILE A 106 0.49 3.64 -16.11
C ILE A 106 0.64 4.68 -15.00
N PHE A 107 1.42 5.73 -15.25
CA PHE A 107 1.55 6.88 -14.36
C PHE A 107 0.70 8.04 -14.87
N SER A 108 -0.10 8.62 -13.97
CA SER A 108 -0.92 9.80 -14.26
C SER A 108 -0.93 10.76 -13.07
N CYS A 109 -1.08 12.05 -13.37
CA CYS A 109 -1.15 13.11 -12.37
C CYS A 109 -2.26 14.10 -12.73
N SER A 110 -3.24 14.24 -11.83
CA SER A 110 -4.34 15.20 -11.93
C SER A 110 -4.23 16.35 -10.92
N ASN A 111 -3.21 16.32 -10.06
CA ASN A 111 -2.94 17.36 -9.10
C ASN A 111 -2.48 18.66 -9.79
N SER A 112 -3.25 19.74 -9.63
CA SER A 112 -2.98 21.02 -10.30
C SER A 112 -1.65 21.65 -9.85
N ALA A 113 -1.25 21.49 -8.60
CA ALA A 113 0.02 22.03 -8.09
C ALA A 113 1.23 21.38 -8.77
N HIS A 114 1.17 20.05 -9.00
CA HIS A 114 2.23 19.33 -9.71
C HIS A 114 2.27 19.67 -11.20
N ASN A 115 1.09 19.82 -11.82
CA ASN A 115 1.00 20.17 -13.24
C ASN A 115 1.52 21.58 -13.51
N MET A 116 1.33 22.53 -12.60
CA MET A 116 1.91 23.89 -12.71
C MET A 116 3.44 23.88 -12.68
N LEU A 117 4.05 22.95 -11.96
CA LEU A 117 5.51 22.80 -11.85
C LEU A 117 6.10 21.95 -12.99
N GLY A 118 5.27 21.39 -13.88
CA GLY A 118 5.70 20.54 -14.99
C GLY A 118 6.29 19.21 -14.57
N ASN A 119 6.24 18.85 -13.29
CA ASN A 119 6.79 17.60 -12.78
C ASN A 119 5.96 17.07 -11.59
N CYS A 120 5.61 15.78 -11.64
CA CYS A 120 4.92 15.12 -10.55
C CYS A 120 5.92 14.34 -9.69
N PRO A 121 6.19 14.77 -8.44
CA PRO A 121 7.18 14.12 -7.58
C PRO A 121 6.84 12.65 -7.31
N ILE A 122 5.56 12.32 -7.19
CA ILE A 122 5.10 10.94 -7.00
C ILE A 122 5.44 10.08 -8.22
N ALA A 123 5.19 10.58 -9.44
CA ALA A 123 5.51 9.87 -10.66
C ALA A 123 7.03 9.71 -10.80
N SER A 124 7.82 10.77 -10.57
CA SER A 124 9.28 10.70 -10.63
C SER A 124 9.87 9.69 -9.63
N SER A 125 9.41 9.71 -8.38
CA SER A 125 9.92 8.80 -7.35
C SER A 125 9.55 7.34 -7.60
N LEU A 126 8.41 7.08 -8.25
CA LEU A 126 7.91 5.74 -8.48
C LEU A 126 8.24 5.15 -9.86
N GLN A 127 8.81 5.93 -10.79
CA GLN A 127 9.26 5.42 -12.10
C GLN A 127 10.23 4.24 -11.98
N ASN A 128 11.11 4.27 -10.97
CA ASN A 128 12.08 3.21 -10.69
C ASN A 128 11.67 2.34 -9.49
N PHE A 129 10.42 2.45 -9.02
CA PHE A 129 9.94 1.62 -7.94
C PHE A 129 9.87 0.17 -8.41
N PHE A 130 10.54 -0.71 -7.68
CA PHE A 130 10.53 -2.14 -7.95
C PHE A 130 10.23 -2.90 -6.67
N SER A 131 9.31 -3.87 -6.76
CA SER A 131 9.03 -4.81 -5.71
C SER A 131 9.09 -6.23 -6.28
N GLN A 132 9.81 -7.13 -5.60
CA GLN A 132 9.99 -8.51 -6.07
C GLN A 132 8.70 -9.33 -6.05
N GLU A 133 7.71 -8.90 -5.26
CA GLU A 133 6.51 -9.69 -4.98
C GLU A 133 5.24 -9.04 -5.54
N ILE A 134 5.31 -7.78 -5.95
CA ILE A 134 4.15 -6.96 -6.27
C ILE A 134 4.41 -6.21 -7.58
N VAL A 135 3.45 -6.34 -8.50
CA VAL A 135 3.46 -5.66 -9.80
C VAL A 135 2.55 -4.43 -9.71
N LEU A 136 3.10 -3.25 -10.01
CA LEU A 136 2.31 -2.04 -10.17
C LEU A 136 1.65 -2.00 -11.55
N HIS A 137 0.37 -1.62 -11.58
CA HIS A 137 -0.44 -1.49 -12.79
C HIS A 137 -0.79 -0.06 -13.11
N ALA A 138 -1.11 0.73 -12.09
CA ALA A 138 -1.41 2.14 -12.26
C ALA A 138 -1.07 2.93 -11.00
N VAL A 139 -0.55 4.12 -11.21
CA VAL A 139 -0.32 5.13 -10.17
C VAL A 139 -0.97 6.42 -10.65
N ASN A 140 -1.99 6.85 -9.92
CA ASN A 140 -2.67 8.12 -10.17
C ASN A 140 -2.46 9.06 -8.97
N CYS A 141 -1.71 10.13 -9.20
CA CYS A 141 -1.58 11.23 -8.25
C CYS A 141 -2.79 12.16 -8.40
N LEU A 142 -3.55 12.31 -7.31
CA LEU A 142 -4.71 13.19 -7.25
C LEU A 142 -4.33 14.56 -6.68
#